data_AF-A0A956NKX3-F1
#
_entry.id   AF-A0A956NKX3-F1
#
_cell.length_a   1.000
_cell.length_b   1.000
_cell.length_c   1.000
_cell.angle_alpha   90.00
_cell.angle_beta   90.00
_cell.angle_gamma   90.00
#
_symmetry.space_group_name_H-M   'P 1'
#
loop_
_entity.id
_entity.type
_entity.pdbx_description
1 polymer ?
#
loop_
_entity_poly.entity_id
_entity_poly.type
_entity_poly.pdbx_seq_one_letter_code
_entity_poly.pdbx_strand_id
1 'polypeptide(L)' 'MLKKLVRENWPYVLTAVAGTIMFILKLSQGSWQVGVIWLAATAYWLVKLYQKYQVLKNTQK' A
#
# COMPACT_ATOMS: atom_id res chain seq x y z
N MET A 1 6.56 -15.99 11.66
CA MET A 1 6.81 -15.54 10.26
C MET A 1 6.11 -14.22 9.94
N LEU A 2 4.78 -14.14 10.08
CA LEU A 2 3.98 -12.94 9.77
C LEU A 2 4.44 -11.67 10.50
N LYS A 3 4.74 -11.76 11.82
CA LYS A 3 5.29 -10.63 12.59
C LYS A 3 6.63 -10.10 12.08
N LYS A 4 7.47 -10.96 11.47
CA LYS A 4 8.78 -10.55 10.94
C LYS A 4 8.62 -9.86 9.58
N LEU A 5 7.79 -10.44 8.71
CA LEU A 5 7.36 -9.84 7.44
C LEU A 5 6.73 -8.44 7.65
N VAL A 6 5.78 -8.32 8.58
CA VAL A 6 5.09 -7.06 8.88
C VAL A 6 6.06 -6.01 9.45
N ARG A 7 7.07 -6.42 10.21
CA ARG A 7 8.07 -5.51 10.78
C ARG A 7 9.07 -5.01 9.75
N GLU A 8 9.51 -5.87 8.84
CA GLU A 8 10.41 -5.49 7.73
C GLU A 8 9.68 -4.64 6.67
N ASN A 9 8.38 -4.89 6.45
CA ASN A 9 7.56 -4.15 5.47
C ASN A 9 6.61 -3.13 6.12
N TRP A 10 6.87 -2.77 7.38
CA TRP A 10 6.10 -1.79 8.14
C TRP A 10 5.87 -0.46 7.42
N PRO A 11 6.86 0.13 6.70
CA PRO A 11 6.66 1.38 5.96
C PRO A 11 5.56 1.26 4.90
N TYR A 12 5.44 0.07 4.30
CA TYR A 12 4.46 -0.17 3.26
C TYR A 12 3.06 -0.44 3.80
N VAL A 13 2.97 -1.09 4.97
CA VAL A 13 1.70 -1.25 5.69
C VAL A 13 1.17 0.13 6.10
N LEU A 14 2.05 0.99 6.60
CA LEU A 14 1.73 2.39 6.93
C LEU A 14 1.24 3.18 5.72
N THR A 15 1.91 3.09 4.57
CA THR A 15 1.46 3.82 3.36
C THR A 15 0.14 3.29 2.82
N ALA A 16 -0.12 1.98 2.91
CA ALA A 16 -1.41 1.40 2.54
C ALA A 16 -2.56 1.90 3.44
N VAL A 17 -2.34 1.90 4.76
CA VAL A 17 -3.32 2.43 5.74
C VAL A 17 -3.56 3.92 5.53
N ALA A 18 -2.49 4.72 5.40
CA ALA A 18 -2.60 6.16 5.16
C ALA A 18 -3.32 6.48 3.85
N GLY A 19 -3.01 5.75 2.76
CA GLY A 19 -3.67 5.91 1.47
C GLY A 19 -5.15 5.59 1.53
N THR A 20 -5.54 4.55 2.27
CA THR A 20 -6.95 4.17 2.48
C THR A 20 -7.70 5.23 3.28
N ILE A 21 -7.09 5.77 4.35
CA ILE A 21 -7.69 6.84 5.16
C ILE A 21 -7.91 8.10 4.31
N MET A 22 -6.89 8.52 3.54
CA MET A 22 -6.98 9.68 2.66
C MET A 22 -8.04 9.51 1.56
N PHE A 23 -8.17 8.29 1.02
CA PHE A 23 -9.21 7.96 0.06
C PHE A 23 -10.62 8.17 0.67
N ILE A 24 -10.86 7.61 1.85
CA ILE A 24 -12.16 7.72 2.54
C ILE A 24 -12.47 9.19 2.87
N LEU A 25 -11.47 9.94 3.36
CA LEU A 25 -11.60 11.38 3.66
C LEU A 25 -11.90 12.22 2.42
N LYS A 26 -11.33 11.88 1.26
CA LYS A 26 -11.56 12.64 0.02
C LYS A 26 -12.89 12.29 -0.62
N LEU A 27 -13.33 11.04 -0.51
CA LEU A 27 -14.69 10.65 -0.87
C LEU A 27 -15.74 11.34 0.01
N SER A 28 -15.54 11.40 1.34
CA SER A 28 -16.49 12.06 2.25
C SER A 28 -16.55 13.58 2.06
N GLN A 29 -15.48 14.19 1.56
CA GLN A 29 -15.43 15.61 1.15
C GLN A 29 -16.07 15.87 -0.24
N GLY A 30 -16.61 14.85 -0.92
CA GLY A 30 -17.18 14.97 -2.27
C GLY A 30 -16.13 15.17 -3.37
N SER A 31 -14.84 15.04 -3.07
CA SER A 31 -13.74 15.21 -4.01
C SER A 31 -13.34 13.87 -4.63
N TRP A 32 -14.23 13.34 -5.49
CA TRP A 32 -14.09 12.03 -6.12
C TRP A 32 -12.82 11.89 -6.96
N GLN A 33 -12.41 12.92 -7.69
CA GLN A 33 -11.19 12.92 -8.50
C GLN A 33 -9.93 12.73 -7.65
N VAL A 34 -9.82 13.44 -6.52
CA VAL A 34 -8.69 13.32 -5.61
C VAL A 34 -8.69 11.97 -4.91
N GLY A 35 -9.87 11.43 -4.59
CA GLY A 35 -10.02 10.06 -4.11
C GLY A 35 -9.45 9.04 -5.09
N VAL A 36 -9.84 9.08 -6.36
CA VAL A 36 -9.35 8.15 -7.39
C VAL A 36 -7.82 8.22 -7.55
N ILE A 37 -7.23 9.43 -7.50
CA ILE A 37 -5.76 9.62 -7.54
C ILE A 37 -5.09 8.92 -6.35
N TRP A 38 -5.62 9.10 -5.14
CA TRP A 38 -5.10 8.44 -3.95
C TRP A 38 -5.24 6.92 -4.03
N LEU A 39 -6.34 6.42 -4.58
CA LEU A 39 -6.56 4.99 -4.74
C LEU A 39 -5.57 4.38 -5.75
N ALA A 40 -5.34 5.05 -6.88
CA ALA A 40 -4.34 4.64 -7.87
C ALA A 40 -2.91 4.66 -7.30
N ALA A 41 -2.56 5.71 -6.54
CA ALA A 41 -1.26 5.80 -5.87
C ALA A 41 -1.07 4.66 -4.85
N THR A 42 -2.10 4.35 -4.07
CA THR A 42 -2.07 3.28 -3.07
C THR A 42 -1.92 1.90 -3.75
N ALA A 43 -2.66 1.66 -4.83
CA ALA A 43 -2.57 0.44 -5.63
C ALA A 43 -1.18 0.25 -6.25
N TYR A 44 -0.60 1.32 -6.81
CA TYR A 44 0.76 1.28 -7.37
C TYR A 44 1.80 0.87 -6.33
N TRP A 45 1.74 1.45 -5.12
CA TRP A 45 2.64 1.08 -4.03
C TRP A 45 2.44 -0.37 -3.58
N LEU A 46 1.20 -0.85 -3.55
CA LEU A 46 0.87 -2.24 -3.19
C LEU A 46 1.46 -3.24 -4.20
N VAL A 47 1.32 -2.97 -5.50
CA VAL A 47 1.90 -3.80 -6.56
C VAL A 47 3.42 -3.84 -6.46
N LYS A 48 4.06 -2.68 -6.21
CA LYS A 48 5.52 -2.59 -6.08
C LYS A 48 6.04 -3.36 -4.86
N LEU A 49 5.30 -3.32 -3.75
CA LEU A 49 5.57 -4.09 -2.53
C LEU A 49 5.44 -5.59 -2.81
N TYR A 50 4.37 -6.00 -3.49
CA TYR A 50 4.15 -7.39 -3.86
C TYR A 50 5.26 -7.94 -4.77
N GLN A 51 5.68 -7.17 -5.78
CA GLN A 51 6.82 -7.51 -6.63
C GLN A 51 8.10 -7.66 -5.81
N LYS A 52 8.40 -6.72 -4.91
CA LYS A 52 9.55 -6.82 -4.01
C LYS A 52 9.51 -8.08 -3.14
N TYR A 53 8.31 -8.46 -2.66
CA TYR A 53 8.11 -9.71 -1.93
C TYR A 53 8.40 -10.95 -2.77
N GLN A 54 7.91 -10.98 -4.00
CA GLN A 54 8.13 -12.09 -4.93
C GLN A 54 9.61 -12.24 -5.29
N VAL A 55 10.34 -11.13 -5.50
CA VAL A 55 11.78 -11.16 -5.74
C VAL A 55 12.52 -11.74 -4.53
N LEU A 56 12.25 -11.22 -3.32
CA LEU A 56 12.88 -11.73 -2.09
C LEU A 56 12.59 -13.22 -1.87
N LYS A 57 11.37 -13.67 -2.19
CA LYS A 57 10.97 -15.08 -2.10
C LYS A 57 11.72 -15.97 -3.10
N ASN A 58 12.00 -15.48 -4.31
CA ASN A 58 12.75 -16.24 -5.32
C ASN A 58 14.26 -16.24 -5.09
N THR A 59 14.82 -15.21 -4.47
CA THR A 59 16.27 -15.14 -4.14
C THR A 59 16.65 -16.00 -2.93
N GLN A 60 15.69 -16.42 -2.10
CA GLN A 60 15.91 -17.32 -0.97
C GLN A 60 15.71 -18.83 -1.29
N LYS A 61 15.58 -19.19 -2.57
CA LYS A 61 15.64 -20.58 -3.06
C LYS A 61 17.04 -20.89 -3.59
#